data_AF-A0A1M7REU4-F1
#
_entry.id   AF-A0A1M7REU4-F1
#
_cell.length_a   1.000
_cell.length_b   1.000
_cell.length_c   1.000
_cell.angle_alpha   90.00
_cell.angle_beta   90.00
_cell.angle_gamma   90.00
#
_symmetry.space_group_name_H-M   'P 1'
#
loop_
_entity.id
_entity.type
_entity.pdbx_description
1 polymer ?
#
loop_
_entity_poly.entity_id
_entity_poly.type
_entity_poly.pdbx_seq_one_letter_code
_entity_poly.pdbx_strand_id
1 'polypeptide(L)'
;MDSLFVIGLPKGMETRLVSAALTNNVAVEYILSAVNDAGKLRLIPTEHTAIFPFQAYTQGKEPRDLKVLVLPYAPIPQNLEDELDAFEAVEGLVERPERGKEGWPRSGDKVDDGFLNSLFKSFQEKYFPQKPLTPSEHFSALAASNNRFLVTDGALETCDDIPKHRRVFLINCADSCHELLDGEVGVPLEQFFKGRGITHAQNGREKGTLTIWQDGTKVYGETRETHLKQGDNTNARNATRVYYHYLAIGEEHYVGILHAGPHPTGDMSRTHVLS
;
A
#
# COMPACT_ATOMS: atom_id res chain seq x y z
N MET A 1 11.77 15.72 10.67
CA MET A 1 11.21 14.36 10.85
C MET A 1 9.97 14.55 11.67
N ASP A 2 8.82 14.17 11.16
CA ASP A 2 7.56 14.39 11.87
C ASP A 2 7.52 13.47 13.07
N SER A 3 6.97 13.95 14.18
CA SER A 3 6.97 13.27 15.46
C SER A 3 5.55 13.15 15.98
N LEU A 4 5.15 11.93 16.35
CA LEU A 4 3.81 11.61 16.84
C LEU A 4 3.92 10.86 18.17
N PHE A 5 3.26 11.40 19.20
CA PHE A 5 3.11 10.72 20.48
C PHE A 5 1.70 10.12 20.61
N VAL A 6 1.59 8.82 20.82
CA VAL A 6 0.29 8.13 20.90
C VAL A 6 -0.02 7.69 22.32
N ILE A 7 -1.10 8.21 22.88
CA ILE A 7 -1.58 7.84 24.22
C ILE A 7 -2.67 6.78 24.09
N GLY A 8 -2.46 5.64 24.75
CA GLY A 8 -3.42 4.55 24.82
C GLY A 8 -3.30 3.50 23.71
N LEU A 9 -2.13 3.36 23.08
CA LEU A 9 -1.89 2.39 22.00
C LEU A 9 -2.07 0.94 22.50
N PRO A 10 -3.02 0.15 21.99
CA PRO A 10 -3.15 -1.24 22.40
C PRO A 10 -1.86 -2.02 22.17
N LYS A 11 -1.40 -2.78 23.17
CA LYS A 11 -0.13 -3.54 23.11
C LYS A 11 0.01 -4.41 21.85
N GLY A 12 -1.08 -5.00 21.36
CA GLY A 12 -1.09 -5.80 20.13
C GLY A 12 -0.80 -5.03 18.84
N MET A 13 -0.77 -3.69 18.86
CA MET A 13 -0.47 -2.84 17.71
C MET A 13 0.96 -2.31 17.66
N GLU A 14 1.72 -2.43 18.75
CA GLU A 14 3.04 -1.81 18.92
C GLU A 14 3.96 -2.04 17.71
N THR A 15 4.28 -3.31 17.42
CA THR A 15 5.18 -3.68 16.32
C THR A 15 4.69 -3.18 14.96
N ARG A 16 3.38 -3.25 14.70
CA ARG A 16 2.79 -2.83 13.42
C ARG A 16 2.86 -1.33 13.24
N LEU A 17 2.58 -0.56 14.30
CA LEU A 17 2.63 0.89 14.26
C LEU A 17 4.07 1.38 14.06
N VAL A 18 5.01 0.87 14.84
CA VAL A 18 6.44 1.23 14.73
C VAL A 18 6.98 0.92 13.34
N SER A 19 6.65 -0.26 12.79
CA SER A 19 7.09 -0.63 11.44
C SER A 19 6.53 0.31 10.36
N ALA A 20 5.24 0.66 10.45
CA ALA A 20 4.62 1.59 9.50
C ALA A 20 5.21 3.00 9.61
N ALA A 21 5.44 3.46 10.84
CA ALA A 21 6.03 4.77 11.11
C ALA A 21 7.45 4.89 10.54
N LEU A 22 8.28 3.86 10.74
CA LEU A 22 9.64 3.79 10.20
C LEU A 22 9.62 3.89 8.67
N THR A 23 8.77 3.12 7.99
CA THR A 23 8.62 3.17 6.52
C THR A 23 8.21 4.55 6.01
N ASN A 24 7.48 5.32 6.83
CA ASN A 24 7.00 6.67 6.48
C ASN A 24 7.88 7.79 7.05
N ASN A 25 9.04 7.47 7.62
CA ASN A 25 9.97 8.43 8.24
C ASN A 25 9.31 9.31 9.31
N VAL A 26 8.40 8.72 10.09
CA VAL A 26 7.73 9.35 11.24
C VAL A 26 8.30 8.76 12.53
N ALA A 27 8.76 9.62 13.43
CA ALA A 27 9.15 9.20 14.77
C ALA A 27 7.89 8.98 15.61
N VAL A 28 7.72 7.79 16.17
CA VAL A 28 6.55 7.46 17.00
C VAL A 28 7.00 7.02 18.37
N GLU A 29 6.47 7.72 19.38
CA GLU A 29 6.58 7.38 20.80
C GLU A 29 5.16 7.15 21.34
N TYR A 30 5.01 6.38 22.41
CA TYR A 30 3.66 5.98 22.86
C TYR A 30 3.58 5.59 24.33
N ILE A 31 2.36 5.71 24.87
CA ILE A 31 1.93 5.06 26.10
C ILE A 31 1.03 3.90 25.70
N LEU A 32 1.42 2.69 26.08
CA LEU A 32 0.67 1.49 25.75
C LEU A 32 -0.63 1.40 26.56
N SER A 33 -1.58 0.62 26.05
CA SER A 33 -2.75 0.18 26.78
C SER A 33 -2.90 -1.34 26.73
N ALA A 34 -3.42 -1.91 27.81
CA ALA A 34 -3.73 -3.33 27.91
C ALA A 34 -5.10 -3.55 28.57
N VAL A 35 -5.69 -4.70 28.28
CA VAL A 35 -6.97 -5.12 28.86
C VAL A 35 -6.75 -5.49 30.33
N ASN A 36 -7.54 -4.92 31.23
CA ASN A 36 -7.54 -5.28 32.65
C ASN A 36 -8.47 -6.47 32.93
N ASP A 37 -8.52 -6.93 34.19
CA ASP A 37 -9.39 -8.03 34.63
C ASP A 37 -10.89 -7.80 34.38
N ALA A 38 -11.30 -6.53 34.18
CA ALA A 38 -12.67 -6.15 33.86
C ALA A 38 -12.93 -6.07 32.33
N GLY A 39 -11.99 -6.50 31.50
CA GLY A 39 -12.13 -6.49 30.04
C GLY A 39 -11.98 -5.12 29.38
N LYS A 40 -11.51 -4.09 30.12
CA LYS A 40 -11.37 -2.72 29.61
C LYS A 40 -9.91 -2.34 29.39
N LEU A 41 -9.65 -1.58 28.33
CA LEU A 41 -8.33 -0.99 28.08
C LEU A 41 -7.98 0.03 29.17
N ARG A 42 -6.75 -0.06 29.68
CA ARG A 42 -6.13 0.92 30.59
C ARG A 42 -4.70 1.19 30.17
N LEU A 43 -4.19 2.37 30.47
CA LEU A 43 -2.80 2.73 30.21
C LEU A 43 -1.85 1.86 31.03
N ILE A 44 -0.73 1.50 30.41
CA ILE A 44 0.41 0.84 31.04
C ILE A 44 1.70 1.61 30.69
N PRO A 45 2.55 1.95 31.66
CA PRO A 45 2.44 1.66 33.10
C PRO A 45 1.32 2.48 33.80
N THR A 46 1.00 2.15 35.05
CA THR A 46 -0.20 2.63 35.78
C THR A 46 -0.31 4.16 35.87
N GLU A 47 -1.49 4.65 36.28
CA GLU A 47 -1.94 6.06 36.23
C GLU A 47 -0.90 7.10 36.72
N HIS A 48 -0.12 6.78 37.75
CA HIS A 48 0.90 7.70 38.29
C HIS A 48 2.18 7.82 37.46
N THR A 49 2.41 6.90 36.53
CA THR A 49 3.66 6.79 35.76
C THR A 49 3.49 7.06 34.27
N ALA A 50 2.25 7.03 33.77
CA ALA A 50 1.92 7.34 32.37
C ALA A 50 2.32 8.77 31.96
N ILE A 51 2.47 9.70 32.92
CA ILE A 51 2.91 11.07 32.68
C ILE A 51 4.40 11.15 32.25
N PHE A 52 5.27 10.26 32.74
CA PHE A 52 6.71 10.38 32.50
C PHE A 52 7.12 10.21 31.03
N PRO A 53 6.57 9.23 30.28
CA PRO A 53 6.81 9.14 28.84
C PRO A 53 6.39 10.43 28.10
N PHE A 54 5.28 11.05 28.49
CA PHE A 54 4.83 12.30 27.87
C PHE A 54 5.78 13.47 28.18
N GLN A 55 6.20 13.61 29.45
CA GLN A 55 7.18 14.64 29.84
C GLN A 55 8.53 14.44 29.14
N ALA A 56 8.99 13.20 29.00
CA ALA A 56 10.21 12.89 28.25
C ALA A 56 10.07 13.25 26.76
N TYR A 57 8.89 13.03 26.18
CA TYR A 57 8.61 13.37 24.79
C TYR A 57 8.67 14.88 24.53
N THR A 58 8.15 15.70 25.46
CA THR A 58 8.10 17.17 25.32
C THR A 58 9.38 17.86 25.77
N GLN A 59 10.23 17.20 26.56
CA GLN A 59 11.44 17.79 27.12
C GLN A 59 12.40 18.31 26.04
N GLY A 60 12.69 19.62 26.09
CA GLY A 60 13.66 20.27 25.20
C GLY A 60 13.19 20.43 23.75
N LYS A 61 11.89 20.25 23.48
CA LYS A 61 11.27 20.42 22.16
C LYS A 61 10.25 21.55 22.19
N GLU A 62 10.08 22.24 21.06
CA GLU A 62 9.07 23.29 20.90
C GLU A 62 7.67 22.67 20.77
N PRO A 63 6.68 23.02 21.62
CA PRO A 63 5.36 22.38 21.62
C PRO A 63 4.63 22.40 20.28
N ARG A 64 4.71 23.52 19.53
CA ARG A 64 4.08 23.70 18.22
C ARG A 64 4.55 22.71 17.14
N ASP A 65 5.74 22.15 17.30
CA ASP A 65 6.34 21.20 16.36
C ASP A 65 6.02 19.74 16.75
N LEU A 66 5.28 19.54 17.85
CA LEU A 66 4.94 18.25 18.40
C LEU A 66 3.47 17.92 18.20
N LYS A 67 3.21 16.67 17.82
CA LYS A 67 1.87 16.12 17.68
C LYS A 67 1.60 15.03 18.70
N VAL A 68 0.42 15.08 19.31
CA VAL A 68 -0.04 14.12 20.30
C VAL A 68 -1.41 13.59 19.86
N LEU A 69 -1.61 12.28 19.96
CA LEU A 69 -2.86 11.60 19.66
C LEU A 69 -3.34 10.87 20.91
N VAL A 70 -4.55 11.18 21.37
CA VAL A 70 -5.18 10.53 22.53
C VAL A 70 -6.26 9.58 22.05
N LEU A 71 -6.01 8.27 22.12
CA LEU A 71 -6.99 7.27 21.68
C LEU A 71 -8.16 7.15 22.66
N PRO A 72 -9.41 7.06 22.18
CA PRO A 72 -10.60 7.16 23.04
C PRO A 72 -10.95 5.87 23.79
N TYR A 73 -10.07 4.85 23.77
CA TYR A 73 -10.38 3.51 24.25
C TYR A 73 -9.92 3.24 25.68
N ALA A 74 -8.90 3.96 26.15
CA ALA A 74 -8.40 3.88 27.53
C ALA A 74 -8.69 5.20 28.26
N PRO A 75 -9.10 5.16 29.54
CA PRO A 75 -9.25 6.37 30.34
C PRO A 75 -7.89 7.04 30.57
N ILE A 76 -7.88 8.37 30.52
CA ILE A 76 -6.68 9.18 30.77
C ILE A 76 -6.66 9.62 32.24
N PRO A 77 -5.55 9.40 32.96
CA PRO A 77 -5.37 9.91 34.32
C PRO A 77 -5.42 11.44 34.40
N GLN A 78 -5.99 12.01 35.47
CA GLN A 78 -6.15 13.46 35.62
C GLN A 78 -4.82 14.23 35.50
N ASN A 79 -3.75 13.71 36.07
CA ASN A 79 -2.42 14.33 35.98
C ASN A 79 -1.87 14.40 34.55
N LEU A 80 -2.20 13.42 33.71
CA LEU A 80 -1.84 13.45 32.29
C LEU A 80 -2.76 14.39 31.51
N GLU A 81 -4.04 14.46 31.88
CA GLU A 81 -4.99 15.40 31.30
C GLU A 81 -4.56 16.86 31.56
N ASP A 82 -4.17 17.19 32.80
CA ASP A 82 -3.70 18.53 33.18
C ASP A 82 -2.45 18.96 32.37
N GLU A 83 -1.54 18.02 32.10
CA GLU A 83 -0.36 18.28 31.26
C GLU A 83 -0.70 18.44 29.77
N LEU A 84 -1.68 17.68 29.26
CA LEU A 84 -2.16 17.83 27.89
C LEU A 84 -2.82 19.21 27.70
N ASP A 85 -3.63 19.64 28.67
CA ASP A 85 -4.25 20.97 28.65
C ASP A 85 -3.19 22.09 28.68
N ALA A 86 -2.15 21.93 29.52
CA ALA A 86 -1.03 22.86 29.57
C ALA A 86 -0.25 22.88 28.25
N PHE A 87 -0.06 21.71 27.61
CA PHE A 87 0.61 21.57 26.33
C PHE A 87 -0.20 22.21 25.18
N GLU A 88 -1.52 22.04 25.13
CA GLU A 88 -2.39 22.73 24.17
C GLU A 88 -2.37 24.26 24.37
N ALA A 89 -2.34 24.72 25.62
CA ALA A 89 -2.29 26.14 25.96
C ALA A 89 -1.03 26.86 25.44
N VAL A 90 0.04 26.11 25.16
CA VAL A 90 1.31 26.61 24.57
C VAL A 90 1.47 26.23 23.10
N GLU A 91 0.35 26.13 22.37
CA GLU A 91 0.29 25.82 20.92
C GLU A 91 0.67 24.39 20.52
N GLY A 92 0.76 23.47 21.49
CA GLY A 92 0.91 22.05 21.19
C GLY A 92 -0.32 21.46 20.49
N LEU A 93 -0.11 20.55 19.53
CA LEU A 93 -1.21 19.92 18.80
C LEU A 93 -1.63 18.61 19.47
N VAL A 94 -2.79 18.60 20.13
CA VAL A 94 -3.42 17.38 20.66
C VAL A 94 -4.65 17.02 19.83
N GLU A 95 -4.67 15.79 19.32
CA GLU A 95 -5.80 15.24 18.59
C GLU A 95 -6.53 14.20 19.43
N ARG A 96 -7.85 14.36 19.57
CA ARG A 96 -8.73 13.50 20.38
C ARG A 96 -9.85 12.90 19.52
N PRO A 97 -9.58 11.83 18.75
CA PRO A 97 -10.60 11.19 17.95
C PRO A 97 -11.73 10.59 18.80
N GLU A 98 -12.94 10.63 18.26
CA GLU A 98 -14.12 10.04 18.90
C GLU A 98 -14.38 8.61 18.41
N ARG A 99 -14.90 7.77 19.30
CA ARG A 99 -15.25 6.37 18.96
C ARG A 99 -16.30 6.34 17.84
N GLY A 100 -16.01 5.60 16.77
CA GLY A 100 -16.95 5.39 15.67
C GLY A 100 -17.11 6.59 14.73
N LYS A 101 -16.30 7.65 14.88
CA LYS A 101 -16.28 8.81 13.99
C LYS A 101 -14.98 8.85 13.20
N GLU A 102 -14.97 9.52 12.05
CA GLU A 102 -13.77 9.78 11.25
C GLU A 102 -12.91 8.53 10.95
N GLY A 103 -13.56 7.37 10.75
CA GLY A 103 -12.89 6.11 10.46
C GLY A 103 -12.32 5.38 11.70
N TRP A 104 -12.45 5.92 12.91
CA TRP A 104 -12.01 5.27 14.14
C TRP A 104 -12.98 4.17 14.61
N PRO A 105 -12.49 3.02 15.11
CA PRO A 105 -13.35 1.94 15.62
C PRO A 105 -14.38 2.39 16.67
N ARG A 106 -15.57 1.79 16.61
CA ARG A 106 -16.72 2.14 17.48
C ARG A 106 -16.58 1.64 18.92
N SER A 107 -15.97 0.48 19.14
CA SER A 107 -15.79 -0.09 20.47
C SER A 107 -14.40 -0.72 20.59
N GLY A 108 -13.78 -0.54 21.77
CA GLY A 108 -12.58 -1.25 22.21
C GLY A 108 -12.88 -2.18 23.39
N ASP A 109 -14.15 -2.56 23.58
CA ASP A 109 -14.59 -3.43 24.69
C ASP A 109 -14.16 -4.89 24.46
N LYS A 110 -13.89 -5.26 23.20
CA LYS A 110 -13.22 -6.50 22.83
C LYS A 110 -12.05 -6.16 21.92
N VAL A 111 -10.84 -6.32 22.46
CA VAL A 111 -9.59 -6.09 21.73
C VAL A 111 -9.23 -7.37 20.99
N ASP A 112 -9.90 -7.60 19.86
CA ASP A 112 -9.60 -8.70 18.94
C ASP A 112 -8.88 -8.21 17.68
N ASP A 113 -8.46 -9.15 16.82
CA ASP A 113 -7.74 -8.83 15.58
C ASP A 113 -8.56 -7.90 14.66
N GLY A 114 -9.89 -8.00 14.68
CA GLY A 114 -10.77 -7.12 13.91
C GLY A 114 -10.68 -5.67 14.38
N PHE A 115 -10.72 -5.46 15.70
CA PHE A 115 -10.49 -4.15 16.29
C PHE A 115 -9.09 -3.61 15.98
N LEU A 116 -8.04 -4.42 16.20
CA LEU A 116 -6.65 -4.00 15.96
C LEU A 116 -6.40 -3.66 14.48
N ASN A 117 -6.96 -4.45 13.55
CA ASN A 117 -6.88 -4.17 12.11
C ASN A 117 -7.60 -2.88 11.72
N SER A 118 -8.80 -2.67 12.26
CA SER A 118 -9.58 -1.45 12.00
C SER A 118 -8.86 -0.22 12.53
N LEU A 119 -8.31 -0.30 13.76
CA LEU A 119 -7.55 0.77 14.37
C LEU A 119 -6.28 1.08 13.57
N PHE A 120 -5.53 0.05 13.16
CA PHE A 120 -4.33 0.22 12.34
C PHE A 120 -4.64 0.87 10.99
N LYS A 121 -5.75 0.51 10.35
CA LYS A 121 -6.20 1.15 9.11
C LYS A 121 -6.45 2.65 9.31
N SER A 122 -7.11 3.06 10.39
CA SER A 122 -7.31 4.48 10.72
C SER A 122 -5.98 5.22 10.90
N PHE A 123 -4.99 4.58 11.55
CA PHE A 123 -3.64 5.13 11.67
C PHE A 123 -2.96 5.32 10.32
N GLN A 124 -3.02 4.31 9.44
CA GLN A 124 -2.43 4.39 8.10
C GLN A 124 -3.08 5.51 7.29
N GLU A 125 -4.40 5.60 7.25
CA GLU A 125 -5.09 6.61 6.46
C GLU A 125 -4.77 8.04 6.93
N LYS A 126 -4.62 8.24 8.24
CA LYS A 126 -4.47 9.59 8.83
C LYS A 126 -3.02 10.04 9.03
N TYR A 127 -2.13 9.14 9.46
CA TYR A 127 -0.77 9.49 9.90
C TYR A 127 0.33 8.90 9.04
N PHE A 128 0.04 7.81 8.34
CA PHE A 128 0.96 7.20 7.39
C PHE A 128 0.29 7.11 6.02
N PRO A 129 -0.26 8.24 5.49
CA PRO A 129 -0.98 8.20 4.24
C PRO A 129 -0.02 7.62 3.22
N GLN A 130 -0.27 6.37 2.82
CA GLN A 130 0.57 5.67 1.86
C GLN A 130 0.64 6.60 0.67
N LYS A 131 1.83 7.12 0.37
CA LYS A 131 2.02 7.83 -0.88
C LYS A 131 1.63 6.79 -1.94
N PRO A 132 0.54 7.01 -2.70
CA PRO A 132 0.08 5.99 -3.62
C PRO A 132 1.24 5.72 -4.56
N LEU A 133 1.66 4.44 -4.62
CA LEU A 133 2.71 4.02 -5.52
C LEU A 133 2.36 4.55 -6.91
N THR A 134 3.36 5.12 -7.57
CA THR A 134 3.25 5.34 -9.00
C THR A 134 3.00 4.00 -9.68
N PRO A 135 2.32 3.97 -10.85
CA PRO A 135 2.16 2.75 -11.61
C PRO A 135 3.46 1.95 -11.75
N SER A 136 4.59 2.58 -12.08
CA SER A 136 5.88 1.89 -12.19
C SER A 136 6.30 1.21 -10.87
N GLU A 137 6.25 1.93 -9.75
CA GLU A 137 6.56 1.40 -8.41
C GLU A 137 5.65 0.21 -8.04
N HIS A 138 4.37 0.26 -8.42
CA HIS A 138 3.41 -0.83 -8.15
C HIS A 138 3.73 -2.09 -8.96
N PHE A 139 4.01 -1.97 -10.26
CA PHE A 139 4.46 -3.10 -11.09
C PHE A 139 5.77 -3.69 -10.55
N SER A 140 6.72 -2.85 -10.16
CA SER A 140 8.00 -3.30 -9.58
C SER A 140 7.81 -4.01 -8.24
N ALA A 141 6.91 -3.53 -7.37
CA ALA A 141 6.62 -4.16 -6.09
C ALA A 141 6.02 -5.57 -6.27
N LEU A 142 5.10 -5.74 -7.22
CA LEU A 142 4.53 -7.06 -7.56
C LEU A 142 5.61 -8.03 -8.06
N ALA A 143 6.47 -7.57 -8.98
CA ALA A 143 7.59 -8.38 -9.50
C ALA A 143 8.58 -8.78 -8.40
N ALA A 144 8.88 -7.86 -7.46
CA ALA A 144 9.74 -8.15 -6.32
C ALA A 144 9.11 -9.16 -5.34
N SER A 145 7.79 -9.20 -5.25
CA SER A 145 7.05 -10.09 -4.34
C SER A 145 6.75 -11.48 -4.94
N ASN A 146 6.76 -11.61 -6.27
CA ASN A 146 6.38 -12.83 -6.97
C ASN A 146 7.25 -13.02 -8.22
N ASN A 147 8.16 -14.00 -8.17
CA ASN A 147 9.09 -14.32 -9.25
C ASN A 147 8.42 -14.81 -10.55
N ARG A 148 7.12 -15.09 -10.54
CA ARG A 148 6.34 -15.45 -11.74
C ARG A 148 5.73 -14.22 -12.43
N PHE A 149 5.79 -13.05 -11.79
CA PHE A 149 5.39 -11.76 -12.36
C PHE A 149 6.62 -11.05 -12.94
N LEU A 150 6.89 -11.28 -14.22
CA LEU A 150 8.12 -10.86 -14.88
C LEU A 150 7.95 -9.44 -15.45
N VAL A 151 8.64 -8.47 -14.89
CA VAL A 151 8.79 -7.15 -15.52
C VAL A 151 10.07 -7.18 -16.37
N THR A 152 9.92 -7.08 -17.69
CA THR A 152 11.07 -7.10 -18.60
C THR A 152 11.80 -5.77 -18.63
N ASP A 153 13.07 -5.80 -19.06
CA ASP A 153 13.89 -4.59 -19.13
C ASP A 153 13.26 -3.56 -20.08
N GLY A 154 13.20 -2.30 -19.65
CA GLY A 154 12.54 -1.23 -20.40
C GLY A 154 11.00 -1.33 -20.48
N ALA A 155 10.34 -2.26 -19.77
CA ALA A 155 8.86 -2.36 -19.81
C ALA A 155 8.15 -1.20 -19.10
N LEU A 156 8.81 -0.56 -18.14
CA LEU A 156 8.23 0.49 -17.31
C LEU A 156 8.78 1.90 -17.61
N GLU A 157 9.65 2.06 -18.62
CA GLU A 157 10.34 3.33 -18.93
C GLU A 157 9.42 4.54 -19.04
N THR A 158 8.22 4.35 -19.60
CA THR A 158 7.22 5.41 -19.80
C THR A 158 5.95 5.19 -18.98
N CYS A 159 5.99 4.28 -18.00
CA CYS A 159 4.80 3.84 -17.25
C CYS A 159 4.08 4.99 -16.55
N ASP A 160 4.85 5.94 -16.02
CA ASP A 160 4.31 7.08 -15.27
C ASP A 160 4.02 8.32 -16.14
N ASP A 161 4.35 8.28 -17.44
CA ASP A 161 4.18 9.37 -18.40
C ASP A 161 2.73 9.54 -18.90
N ILE A 162 1.78 8.99 -18.15
CA ILE A 162 0.35 9.04 -18.42
C ILE A 162 -0.36 10.11 -17.56
N PRO A 163 -1.55 10.57 -17.97
CA PRO A 163 -2.38 11.42 -17.12
C PRO A 163 -2.72 10.77 -15.79
N LYS A 164 -2.79 11.56 -14.69
CA LYS A 164 -3.12 11.06 -13.34
C LYS A 164 -4.40 10.22 -13.30
N HIS A 165 -5.44 10.61 -14.04
CA HIS A 165 -6.71 9.88 -14.09
C HIS A 165 -6.63 8.49 -14.75
N ARG A 166 -5.53 8.18 -15.45
CA ARG A 166 -5.26 6.85 -16.04
C ARG A 166 -4.43 5.93 -15.14
N ARG A 167 -3.85 6.44 -14.05
CA ARG A 167 -2.98 5.65 -13.16
C ARG A 167 -3.69 4.45 -12.53
N VAL A 168 -4.94 4.65 -12.11
CA VAL A 168 -5.79 3.57 -11.56
C VAL A 168 -5.98 2.45 -12.58
N PHE A 169 -6.08 2.75 -13.87
CA PHE A 169 -6.17 1.73 -14.90
C PHE A 169 -4.90 0.86 -14.97
N LEU A 170 -3.71 1.47 -14.93
CA LEU A 170 -2.46 0.70 -14.93
C LEU A 170 -2.30 -0.16 -13.67
N ILE A 171 -2.66 0.37 -12.50
CA ILE A 171 -2.65 -0.37 -11.23
C ILE A 171 -3.60 -1.58 -11.32
N ASN A 172 -4.84 -1.37 -11.77
CA ASN A 172 -5.80 -2.46 -11.93
C ASN A 172 -5.32 -3.51 -12.95
N CYS A 173 -4.62 -3.09 -14.03
CA CYS A 173 -4.02 -4.02 -14.98
C CYS A 173 -2.92 -4.86 -14.32
N ALA A 174 -2.04 -4.23 -13.54
CA ALA A 174 -0.98 -4.93 -12.82
C ALA A 174 -1.57 -5.98 -11.87
N ASP A 175 -2.55 -5.59 -11.04
CA ASP A 175 -3.22 -6.47 -10.09
C ASP A 175 -3.93 -7.63 -10.80
N SER A 176 -4.66 -7.32 -11.88
CA SER A 176 -5.37 -8.36 -12.66
C SER A 176 -4.40 -9.33 -13.34
N CYS A 177 -3.29 -8.83 -13.84
CA CYS A 177 -2.23 -9.66 -14.40
C CYS A 177 -1.57 -10.53 -13.31
N HIS A 178 -1.34 -9.98 -12.12
CA HIS A 178 -0.77 -10.74 -11.00
C HIS A 178 -1.72 -11.84 -10.53
N GLU A 179 -3.03 -11.58 -10.50
CA GLU A 179 -4.05 -12.58 -10.16
C GLU A 179 -4.13 -13.75 -11.15
N LEU A 180 -3.66 -13.60 -12.39
CA LEU A 180 -3.51 -14.73 -13.32
C LEU A 180 -2.52 -15.79 -12.81
N LEU A 181 -1.66 -15.45 -11.86
CA LEU A 181 -0.63 -16.35 -11.31
C LEU A 181 -1.17 -17.28 -10.21
N ASP A 182 -2.42 -17.08 -9.77
CA ASP A 182 -3.07 -17.93 -8.76
C ASP A 182 -3.54 -19.28 -9.33
N GLY A 183 -3.41 -19.49 -10.64
CA GLY A 183 -3.66 -20.76 -11.32
C GLY A 183 -4.36 -20.59 -12.66
N GLU A 184 -4.80 -21.71 -13.24
CA GLU A 184 -5.48 -21.69 -14.52
C GLU A 184 -6.81 -20.92 -14.42
N VAL A 185 -6.96 -19.91 -15.26
CA VAL A 185 -8.20 -19.15 -15.34
C VAL A 185 -9.22 -20.00 -16.10
N GLY A 186 -10.22 -20.51 -15.37
CA GLY A 186 -11.31 -21.33 -15.94
C GLY A 186 -12.26 -20.59 -16.90
N VAL A 187 -11.91 -19.38 -17.32
CA VAL A 187 -12.63 -18.56 -18.30
C VAL A 187 -11.66 -17.95 -19.31
N PRO A 188 -12.11 -17.62 -20.54
CA PRO A 188 -11.27 -16.90 -21.50
C PRO A 188 -10.73 -15.59 -20.91
N LEU A 189 -9.48 -15.24 -21.22
CA LEU A 189 -8.83 -14.02 -20.71
C LEU A 189 -9.64 -12.74 -20.96
N GLU A 190 -10.32 -12.65 -22.11
CA GLU A 190 -11.22 -11.52 -22.39
C GLU A 190 -12.32 -11.38 -21.33
N GLN A 191 -12.95 -12.49 -20.92
CA GLN A 191 -13.98 -12.49 -19.89
C GLN A 191 -13.39 -12.15 -18.52
N PHE A 192 -12.21 -12.67 -18.21
CA PHE A 192 -11.48 -12.38 -16.98
C PHE A 192 -11.21 -10.87 -16.82
N PHE A 193 -10.66 -10.21 -17.84
CA PHE A 193 -10.37 -8.77 -17.78
C PHE A 193 -11.64 -7.93 -17.83
N LYS A 194 -12.64 -8.34 -18.63
CA LYS A 194 -13.93 -7.65 -18.70
C LYS A 194 -14.63 -7.63 -17.34
N GLY A 195 -14.56 -8.73 -16.57
CA GLY A 195 -15.08 -8.80 -15.20
C GLY A 195 -14.45 -7.80 -14.24
N ARG A 196 -13.25 -7.29 -14.56
CA ARG A 196 -12.50 -6.28 -13.80
C ARG A 196 -12.59 -4.88 -14.42
N GLY A 197 -13.47 -4.69 -15.41
CA GLY A 197 -13.65 -3.42 -16.11
C GLY A 197 -12.48 -3.03 -17.02
N ILE A 198 -11.64 -3.99 -17.42
CA ILE A 198 -10.47 -3.78 -18.26
C ILE A 198 -10.78 -4.26 -19.68
N THR A 199 -10.50 -3.42 -20.68
CA THR A 199 -10.61 -3.84 -22.09
C THR A 199 -9.36 -4.62 -22.49
N HIS A 200 -9.56 -5.87 -22.89
CA HIS A 200 -8.52 -6.74 -23.42
C HIS A 200 -8.64 -6.82 -24.94
N ALA A 201 -7.53 -6.63 -25.65
CA ALA A 201 -7.44 -6.70 -27.10
C ALA A 201 -6.44 -7.79 -27.50
N GLN A 202 -6.81 -8.60 -28.47
CA GLN A 202 -5.99 -9.69 -29.03
C GLN A 202 -5.51 -9.38 -30.46
N ASN A 203 -5.74 -8.15 -30.92
CA ASN A 203 -5.33 -7.65 -32.22
C ASN A 203 -4.83 -6.21 -32.08
N GLY A 204 -3.91 -5.82 -32.95
CA GLY A 204 -3.30 -4.48 -32.93
C GLY A 204 -2.31 -4.29 -34.07
N ARG A 205 -1.79 -3.07 -34.22
CA ARG A 205 -0.69 -2.83 -35.16
C ARG A 205 0.64 -3.25 -34.55
N GLU A 206 0.86 -2.88 -33.30
CA GLU A 206 2.09 -3.09 -32.56
C GLU A 206 2.09 -4.47 -31.91
N LYS A 207 3.22 -5.15 -32.03
CA LYS A 207 3.44 -6.50 -31.53
C LYS A 207 4.45 -6.50 -30.41
N GLY A 208 4.22 -7.33 -29.41
CA GLY A 208 5.16 -7.63 -28.35
C GLY A 208 5.81 -8.99 -28.55
N THR A 209 7.13 -9.04 -28.57
CA THR A 209 7.91 -10.28 -28.58
C THR A 209 8.56 -10.47 -27.22
N LEU A 210 8.26 -11.60 -26.56
CA LEU A 210 8.88 -11.99 -25.30
C LEU A 210 9.75 -13.21 -25.52
N THR A 211 11.01 -13.13 -25.13
CA THR A 211 11.94 -14.26 -25.07
C THR A 211 12.36 -14.51 -23.63
N ILE A 212 12.25 -15.76 -23.16
CA ILE A 212 12.68 -16.15 -21.81
C ILE A 212 13.79 -17.18 -21.91
N TRP A 213 14.86 -16.95 -21.15
CA TRP A 213 16.00 -17.85 -20.99
C TRP A 213 16.04 -18.42 -19.57
N GLN A 214 16.45 -19.68 -19.45
CA GLN A 214 16.74 -20.34 -18.17
C GLN A 214 18.01 -21.18 -18.38
N ASP A 215 19.02 -21.00 -17.52
CA ASP A 215 20.32 -21.69 -17.62
C ASP A 215 20.97 -21.62 -19.01
N GLY A 216 20.87 -20.45 -19.66
CA GLY A 216 21.41 -20.23 -21.01
C GLY A 216 20.62 -20.89 -22.15
N THR A 217 19.50 -21.57 -21.84
CA THR A 217 18.60 -22.18 -22.83
C THR A 217 17.34 -21.34 -23.02
N LYS A 218 16.91 -21.15 -24.26
CA LYS A 218 15.65 -20.46 -24.57
C LYS A 218 14.47 -21.39 -24.23
N VAL A 219 13.71 -21.05 -23.20
CA VAL A 219 12.54 -21.82 -22.74
C VAL A 219 11.22 -21.30 -23.27
N TYR A 220 11.17 -20.03 -23.72
CA TYR A 220 9.99 -19.44 -24.36
C TYR A 220 10.39 -18.35 -25.37
N GLY A 221 9.57 -18.18 -26.40
CA GLY A 221 9.77 -17.13 -27.41
C GLY A 221 8.61 -16.99 -28.35
N GLU A 222 7.77 -15.99 -28.13
CA GLU A 222 6.61 -15.73 -28.99
C GLU A 222 6.42 -14.24 -29.23
N THR A 223 5.71 -13.94 -30.32
CA THR A 223 5.25 -12.60 -30.66
C THR A 223 3.72 -12.57 -30.61
N ARG A 224 3.13 -11.64 -29.87
CA ARG A 224 1.67 -11.47 -29.72
C ARG A 224 1.26 -10.02 -29.90
N GLU A 225 0.00 -9.81 -30.30
CA GLU A 225 -0.65 -8.49 -30.36
C GLU A 225 -1.46 -8.20 -29.09
N THR A 226 -1.41 -9.09 -28.11
CA THR A 226 -2.22 -9.04 -26.90
C THR A 226 -1.86 -7.87 -26.01
N HIS A 227 -2.86 -7.06 -25.65
CA HIS A 227 -2.68 -5.95 -24.73
C HIS A 227 -3.98 -5.56 -24.01
N LEU A 228 -3.82 -4.91 -22.86
CA LEU A 228 -4.89 -4.24 -22.14
C LEU A 228 -4.91 -2.77 -22.54
N LYS A 229 -6.10 -2.17 -22.65
CA LYS A 229 -6.23 -0.79 -23.13
C LYS A 229 -7.28 0.04 -22.42
N GLN A 230 -7.01 1.35 -22.39
CA GLN A 230 -7.99 2.39 -22.07
C GLN A 230 -7.71 3.65 -22.88
N GLY A 231 -8.74 4.47 -23.11
CA GLY A 231 -8.57 5.76 -23.78
C GLY A 231 -8.41 5.67 -25.30
N ASP A 232 -9.06 4.71 -25.95
CA ASP A 232 -9.15 4.66 -27.42
C ASP A 232 -9.73 5.96 -27.99
N ASN A 233 -9.35 6.29 -29.23
CA ASN A 233 -9.72 7.54 -29.92
C ASN A 233 -9.22 8.83 -29.23
N THR A 234 -8.13 8.73 -28.46
CA THR A 234 -7.42 9.89 -27.90
C THR A 234 -5.99 9.96 -28.44
N ASN A 235 -5.20 10.94 -28.01
CA ASN A 235 -3.78 10.98 -28.38
C ASN A 235 -2.99 9.82 -27.73
N ALA A 236 -1.80 9.52 -28.25
CA ALA A 236 -0.97 8.40 -27.78
C ALA A 236 -0.71 8.44 -26.26
N ARG A 237 -0.56 9.63 -25.67
CA ARG A 237 -0.35 9.82 -24.23
C ARG A 237 -1.58 9.45 -23.39
N ASN A 238 -2.77 9.67 -23.94
CA ASN A 238 -4.05 9.38 -23.29
C ASN A 238 -4.57 7.97 -23.58
N ALA A 239 -4.02 7.30 -24.60
CA ALA A 239 -4.32 5.93 -25.00
C ALA A 239 -3.39 4.94 -24.27
N THR A 240 -3.64 4.73 -22.98
CA THR A 240 -2.82 3.87 -22.11
C THR A 240 -2.92 2.40 -22.52
N ARG A 241 -1.79 1.68 -22.49
CA ARG A 241 -1.65 0.27 -22.89
C ARG A 241 -0.82 -0.51 -21.89
N VAL A 242 -1.15 -1.80 -21.75
CA VAL A 242 -0.27 -2.80 -21.10
C VAL A 242 -0.12 -3.98 -22.05
N TYR A 243 1.08 -4.17 -22.61
CA TYR A 243 1.41 -5.34 -23.42
C TYR A 243 1.97 -6.42 -22.51
N TYR A 244 1.39 -7.61 -22.56
CA TYR A 244 1.76 -8.70 -21.68
C TYR A 244 1.61 -10.06 -22.35
N HIS A 245 2.34 -11.04 -21.84
CA HIS A 245 2.19 -12.45 -22.18
C HIS A 245 1.80 -13.21 -20.93
N TYR A 246 0.68 -13.94 -21.00
CA TYR A 246 0.36 -15.01 -20.05
C TYR A 246 0.75 -16.35 -20.69
N LEU A 247 1.57 -17.14 -19.99
CA LEU A 247 2.20 -18.35 -20.52
C LEU A 247 2.44 -19.38 -19.41
N ALA A 248 2.70 -20.62 -19.82
CA ALA A 248 3.12 -21.69 -18.92
C ALA A 248 4.53 -22.15 -19.29
N ILE A 249 5.39 -22.36 -18.29
CA ILE A 249 6.70 -23.02 -18.43
C ILE A 249 6.72 -24.16 -17.42
N GLY A 250 6.66 -25.40 -17.92
CA GLY A 250 6.40 -26.57 -17.07
C GLY A 250 4.99 -26.53 -16.49
N GLU A 251 4.87 -26.72 -15.18
CA GLU A 251 3.59 -26.68 -14.44
C GLU A 251 3.27 -25.28 -13.89
N GLU A 252 4.18 -24.31 -14.05
CA GLU A 252 4.05 -22.96 -13.51
C GLU A 252 3.55 -21.98 -14.56
N HIS A 253 2.67 -21.07 -14.13
CA HIS A 253 2.18 -19.97 -14.93
C HIS A 253 2.98 -18.70 -14.67
N TYR A 254 3.26 -17.95 -15.74
CA TYR A 254 4.00 -16.71 -15.72
C TYR A 254 3.24 -15.61 -16.43
N VAL A 255 3.46 -14.38 -15.98
CA VAL A 255 3.04 -13.18 -16.68
C VAL A 255 4.26 -12.33 -16.97
N GLY A 256 4.57 -12.15 -18.26
CA GLY A 256 5.59 -11.21 -18.71
C GLY A 256 4.98 -9.88 -19.11
N ILE A 257 5.40 -8.79 -18.48
CA ILE A 257 5.07 -7.42 -18.85
C ILE A 257 6.13 -6.89 -19.82
N LEU A 258 5.71 -6.52 -21.03
CA LEU A 258 6.59 -6.02 -22.10
C LEU A 258 6.58 -4.48 -22.18
N HIS A 259 5.43 -3.88 -21.85
CA HIS A 259 5.24 -2.43 -21.82
C HIS A 259 4.04 -2.08 -20.95
N ALA A 260 4.17 -1.05 -20.12
CA ALA A 260 3.07 -0.36 -19.46
C ALA A 260 3.28 1.14 -19.62
N GLY A 261 2.25 1.88 -20.06
CA GLY A 261 2.35 3.33 -20.25
C GLY A 261 1.48 3.86 -21.39
N PRO A 262 1.85 5.01 -22.00
CA PRO A 262 1.26 5.50 -23.25
C PRO A 262 1.26 4.46 -24.36
N HIS A 263 0.50 4.70 -25.43
CA HIS A 263 0.56 3.85 -26.61
C HIS A 263 2.00 3.81 -27.15
N PRO A 264 2.62 2.61 -27.32
CA PRO A 264 3.98 2.50 -27.82
C PRO A 264 4.05 2.94 -29.28
N THR A 265 5.26 3.27 -29.75
CA THR A 265 5.53 3.52 -31.16
C THR A 265 6.31 2.34 -31.74
N GLY A 266 5.61 1.47 -32.48
CA GLY A 266 6.20 0.31 -33.13
C GLY A 266 6.26 -0.95 -32.26
N ASP A 267 6.75 -2.02 -32.86
CA ASP A 267 6.90 -3.33 -32.22
C ASP A 267 7.96 -3.29 -31.11
N MET A 268 7.76 -4.12 -30.09
CA MET A 268 8.66 -4.25 -28.96
C MET A 268 9.19 -5.68 -28.87
N SER A 269 10.49 -5.80 -28.58
CA SER A 269 11.13 -7.07 -28.28
C SER A 269 11.81 -6.97 -26.92
N ARG A 270 11.54 -7.96 -26.07
CA ARG A 270 11.95 -7.99 -24.68
C ARG A 270 12.47 -9.37 -24.31
N THR A 271 13.51 -9.38 -23.50
CA THR A 271 14.14 -10.60 -23.01
C THR A 271 14.07 -10.63 -21.48
N HIS A 272 13.86 -11.81 -20.92
CA HIS A 272 13.96 -12.06 -19.48
C HIS A 272 14.80 -13.31 -19.21
N VAL A 273 15.51 -13.32 -18.08
CA VAL A 273 16.27 -14.48 -17.61
C VAL A 273 15.64 -14.96 -16.32
N LEU A 274 15.13 -16.18 -16.31
CA LEU A 274 14.64 -16.83 -15.10
C LEU A 274 15.84 -17.26 -14.26
N SER A 275 15.85 -16.83 -13.01
CA SER A 275 16.81 -17.22 -11.97
C SER A 275 16.35 -18.45 -11.22
#